data_AF-A0A968VS56-F1
#
_entry.id   AF-A0A968VS56-F1
#
_cell.length_a   1.000
_cell.length_b   1.000
_cell.length_c   1.000
_cell.angle_alpha   90.00
_cell.angle_beta   90.00
_cell.angle_gamma   90.00
#
_symmetry.space_group_name_H-M   'P 1'
#
loop_
_entity.id
_entity.type
_entity.pdbx_description
1 polymer ?
#
loop_
_entity_poly.entity_id
_entity_poly.type
_entity_poly.pdbx_seq_one_letter_code
_entity_poly.pdbx_strand_id
1 'polypeptide(L)'
;MVRALAKRSMVGGVARNQFDLEFAHLPAHRRRALLVVGSYEEAEHVEHALADALGVEAGEAVVALIPDTDGDLQLRRPQAKLRRSNLARLPEMEGIQFLIAPLQAIERGHNILVGQEAAIGSIYFLTRPMPVPGDLNVAIQKLNAWAMRAAPTCEVATIGEAGVWLRSEADKRWRDASPANDRKGTYRELDDAERSGLLWTQLVLVWQCIGRLLRGGVPARVHFVDAKWAEVRTGLMPGTEETEASSMLVGFARLLRTAMADPDPAQAAVAQALYGSFAQALDLLLES
;
A
#
# COMPACT_ATOMS: atom_id res chain seq x y z
N MET A 1 13.64 8.67 -6.79
CA MET A 1 13.20 7.33 -7.23
C MET A 1 12.64 7.35 -8.64
N VAL A 2 11.51 8.00 -8.92
CA VAL A 2 10.88 7.97 -10.27
C VAL A 2 11.77 8.51 -11.41
N ARG A 3 12.58 9.56 -11.16
CA ARG A 3 13.58 10.04 -12.13
C ARG A 3 14.60 8.96 -12.52
N ALA A 4 14.98 8.09 -11.57
CA ALA A 4 15.92 7.00 -11.83
C ALA A 4 15.24 5.88 -12.64
N LEU A 5 13.97 5.57 -12.38
CA LEU A 5 13.18 4.61 -13.17
C LEU A 5 12.96 5.11 -14.60
N ALA A 6 12.75 6.42 -14.78
CA ALA A 6 12.55 7.07 -16.08
C ALA A 6 13.86 7.33 -16.85
N LYS A 7 15.02 7.18 -16.20
CA LYS A 7 16.32 7.39 -16.83
C LYS A 7 16.52 6.39 -17.98
N ARG A 8 16.71 6.92 -19.18
CA ARG A 8 16.99 6.09 -20.36
C ARG A 8 18.43 5.61 -20.36
N SER A 9 18.60 4.35 -20.72
CA SER A 9 19.90 3.70 -20.94
C SER A 9 19.85 2.93 -22.26
N MET A 10 21.00 2.73 -22.90
CA MET A 10 21.06 1.99 -24.15
C MET A 10 20.94 0.49 -23.86
N VAL A 11 19.83 -0.12 -24.28
CA VAL A 11 19.59 -1.57 -24.16
C VAL A 11 19.31 -2.12 -25.55
N GLY A 12 20.21 -2.95 -26.07
CA GLY A 12 20.07 -3.51 -27.42
C GLY A 12 20.05 -2.46 -28.55
N GLY A 13 20.78 -1.35 -28.38
CA GLY A 13 20.84 -0.26 -29.36
C GLY A 13 19.66 0.72 -29.33
N VAL A 14 18.66 0.51 -28.47
CA VAL A 14 17.53 1.41 -28.27
C VAL A 14 17.59 2.03 -26.87
N ALA A 15 17.41 3.34 -26.78
CA ALA A 15 17.32 4.03 -25.49
C ALA A 15 16.00 3.67 -24.80
N ARG A 16 16.07 2.93 -23.68
CA ARG A 16 14.92 2.47 -22.90
C ARG A 16 15.10 2.81 -21.42
N ASN A 17 14.01 3.10 -20.74
CA ASN A 17 13.95 3.22 -19.28
C ASN A 17 13.31 1.97 -18.65
N GLN A 18 13.23 1.92 -17.31
CA GLN A 18 12.68 0.74 -16.61
C GLN A 18 11.19 0.51 -16.91
N PHE A 19 10.42 1.57 -17.14
CA PHE A 19 9.01 1.44 -17.52
C PHE A 19 8.84 0.89 -18.93
N ASP A 20 9.70 1.26 -19.88
CA ASP A 20 9.68 0.71 -21.25
C ASP A 20 9.92 -0.81 -21.24
N LEU A 21 10.88 -1.26 -20.41
CA LEU A 21 11.16 -2.69 -20.22
C LEU A 21 9.98 -3.40 -19.56
N GLU A 22 9.34 -2.78 -18.57
CA GLU A 22 8.18 -3.34 -17.90
C GLU A 22 6.98 -3.45 -18.86
N PHE A 23 6.64 -2.38 -19.58
CA PHE A 23 5.52 -2.35 -20.53
C PHE A 23 5.69 -3.32 -21.70
N ALA A 24 6.91 -3.73 -22.04
CA ALA A 24 7.16 -4.77 -23.03
C ALA A 24 6.60 -6.15 -22.62
N HIS A 25 6.44 -6.41 -21.32
CA HIS A 25 5.87 -7.65 -20.80
C HIS A 25 4.34 -7.61 -20.67
N LEU A 26 3.71 -6.46 -20.95
CA LEU A 26 2.28 -6.25 -20.74
C LEU A 26 1.50 -6.24 -22.07
N PRO A 27 0.28 -6.81 -22.08
CA PRO A 27 -0.67 -6.62 -23.19
C PRO A 27 -0.93 -5.13 -23.45
N ALA A 28 -1.15 -4.76 -24.71
CA ALA A 28 -1.24 -3.36 -25.13
C ALA A 28 -2.27 -2.54 -24.33
N HIS A 29 -3.46 -3.09 -24.06
CA HIS A 29 -4.52 -2.41 -23.29
C HIS A 29 -4.20 -2.26 -21.80
N ARG A 30 -3.18 -2.96 -21.30
CA ARG A 30 -2.73 -2.97 -19.90
C ARG A 30 -1.36 -2.32 -19.69
N ARG A 31 -0.80 -1.65 -20.70
CA ARG A 31 0.48 -0.92 -20.63
C ARG A 31 0.33 0.38 -19.83
N ARG A 32 -0.11 0.22 -18.58
CA ARG A 32 -0.31 1.28 -17.60
C ARG A 32 0.25 0.83 -16.27
N ALA A 33 0.87 1.78 -15.57
CA ALA A 33 1.42 1.59 -14.24
C ALA A 33 0.69 2.46 -13.22
N LEU A 34 0.38 1.85 -12.07
CA LEU A 34 -0.06 2.56 -10.87
C LEU A 34 1.14 2.84 -9.98
N LEU A 35 1.41 4.10 -9.68
CA LEU A 35 2.47 4.53 -8.78
C LEU A 35 1.83 4.94 -7.45
N VAL A 36 2.03 4.10 -6.43
CA VAL A 36 1.45 4.28 -5.11
C VAL A 36 2.35 5.16 -4.25
N VAL A 37 1.76 6.21 -3.68
CA VAL A 37 2.39 7.16 -2.76
C VAL A 37 1.64 7.21 -1.43
N GLY A 38 2.16 7.98 -0.45
CA GLY A 38 1.55 8.15 0.87
C GLY A 38 0.44 9.20 0.92
N SER A 39 0.47 10.22 0.05
CA SER A 39 -0.48 11.33 0.10
C SER A 39 -0.81 11.92 -1.28
N TYR A 40 -1.89 12.72 -1.35
CA TYR A 40 -2.25 13.43 -2.59
C TYR A 40 -1.19 14.47 -2.97
N GLU A 41 -0.58 15.13 -1.99
CA GLU A 41 0.52 16.07 -2.21
C GLU A 41 1.75 15.37 -2.81
N GLU A 42 2.12 14.21 -2.28
CA GLU A 42 3.17 13.38 -2.88
C GLU A 42 2.81 12.96 -4.31
N ALA A 43 1.53 12.70 -4.59
CA ALA A 43 1.09 12.33 -5.92
C ALA A 43 1.35 13.44 -6.94
N GLU A 44 1.12 14.70 -6.57
CA GLU A 44 1.42 15.85 -7.42
C GLU A 44 2.93 16.03 -7.64
N HIS A 45 3.74 15.90 -6.59
CA HIS A 45 5.20 15.99 -6.71
C HIS A 45 5.77 14.90 -7.62
N VAL A 46 5.28 13.66 -7.48
CA VAL A 46 5.71 12.52 -8.29
C VAL A 46 5.25 12.68 -9.74
N GLU A 47 4.01 13.12 -9.98
CA GLU A 47 3.52 13.42 -11.33
C GLU A 47 4.43 14.44 -12.03
N HIS A 48 4.72 15.57 -11.37
CA HIS A 48 5.59 16.57 -11.95
C HIS A 48 7.00 16.03 -12.24
N ALA A 49 7.60 15.33 -11.28
CA ALA A 49 8.96 14.79 -11.43
C ALA A 49 9.05 13.70 -12.50
N LEU A 50 7.99 12.92 -12.68
CA LEU A 50 7.93 11.87 -13.71
C LEU A 50 7.69 12.47 -15.10
N ALA A 51 6.75 13.40 -15.24
CA ALA A 51 6.50 14.09 -16.51
C ALA A 51 7.77 14.81 -17.03
N ASP A 52 8.45 15.54 -16.14
CA ASP A 52 9.74 16.19 -16.41
C ASP A 52 10.80 15.18 -16.85
N ALA A 53 10.93 14.04 -16.15
CA ALA A 53 11.92 13.02 -16.48
C ALA A 53 11.63 12.29 -17.81
N LEU A 54 10.35 12.20 -18.20
CA LEU A 54 9.93 11.60 -19.47
C LEU A 54 9.98 12.60 -20.63
N GLY A 55 10.04 13.91 -20.34
CA GLY A 55 9.97 14.97 -21.34
C GLY A 55 8.60 15.09 -21.99
N VAL A 56 7.53 14.81 -21.22
CA VAL A 56 6.14 14.88 -21.69
C VAL A 56 5.41 16.03 -21.02
N GLU A 57 4.38 16.54 -21.70
CA GLU A 57 3.54 17.58 -21.14
C GLU A 57 2.62 17.03 -20.03
N ALA A 58 2.15 17.93 -19.18
CA ALA A 58 1.19 17.61 -18.13
C ALA A 58 -0.05 16.93 -18.74
N GLY A 59 -0.44 15.77 -18.20
CA GLY A 59 -1.62 15.03 -18.66
C GLY A 59 -1.47 14.27 -19.98
N GLU A 60 -0.26 14.25 -20.58
CA GLU A 60 -0.02 13.50 -21.82
C GLU A 60 0.13 12.00 -21.56
N ALA A 61 1.03 11.63 -20.65
CA ALA A 61 1.26 10.24 -20.25
C ALA A 61 1.07 10.00 -18.74
N VAL A 62 1.06 11.06 -17.95
CA VAL A 62 1.16 11.03 -16.49
C VAL A 62 0.02 11.83 -15.87
N VAL A 63 -0.73 11.21 -14.94
CA VAL A 63 -1.79 11.86 -14.17
C VAL A 63 -1.68 11.54 -12.67
N ALA A 64 -1.89 12.56 -11.84
CA ALA A 64 -2.06 12.42 -10.40
C ALA A 64 -3.53 12.34 -10.04
N LEU A 65 -3.87 11.43 -9.14
CA LEU A 65 -5.18 11.38 -8.50
C LEU A 65 -5.35 12.58 -7.57
N ILE A 66 -6.54 13.17 -7.51
CA ILE A 66 -6.92 14.23 -6.57
C ILE A 66 -8.23 13.86 -5.85
N PRO A 67 -8.48 14.38 -4.63
CA PRO A 67 -9.71 14.12 -3.89
C PRO A 67 -10.95 14.73 -4.58
N ASP A 68 -12.12 14.21 -4.22
CA ASP A 68 -13.42 14.75 -4.62
C ASP A 68 -13.83 15.88 -3.65
N THR A 69 -13.07 16.97 -3.59
CA THR A 69 -13.48 18.18 -2.85
C THR A 69 -14.19 19.16 -3.76
N ASP A 70 -15.28 19.75 -3.25
CA ASP A 70 -16.00 20.85 -3.87
C ASP A 70 -15.12 22.10 -3.83
N GLY A 71 -14.80 22.60 -5.03
CA GLY A 71 -13.94 23.75 -5.23
C GLY A 71 -12.90 23.45 -6.30
N ASP A 72 -13.05 24.07 -7.46
CA ASP A 72 -11.94 24.29 -8.40
C ASP A 72 -10.95 25.27 -7.77
N LEU A 73 -10.36 24.90 -6.62
CA LEU A 73 -9.12 25.49 -6.14
C LEU A 73 -8.15 25.37 -7.30
N GLN A 74 -7.67 26.51 -7.81
CA GLN A 74 -6.85 26.67 -9.01
C GLN A 74 -5.86 25.51 -9.19
N LEU A 75 -6.32 24.42 -9.81
CA LEU A 75 -5.55 23.19 -9.89
C LEU A 75 -4.33 23.52 -10.72
N ARG A 76 -3.15 23.28 -10.16
CA ARG A 76 -1.93 23.39 -10.94
C ARG A 76 -1.99 22.28 -11.99
N ARG A 77 -2.10 22.66 -13.27
CA ARG A 77 -2.15 21.75 -14.43
C ARG A 77 -3.35 20.79 -14.39
N PRO A 78 -4.59 21.28 -14.57
CA PRO A 78 -5.80 20.46 -14.47
C PRO A 78 -5.79 19.24 -15.39
N GLN A 79 -5.12 19.32 -16.54
CA GLN A 79 -4.97 18.21 -17.48
C GLN A 79 -4.17 17.02 -16.91
N ALA A 80 -3.27 17.25 -15.95
CA ALA A 80 -2.51 16.19 -15.27
C ALA A 80 -3.23 15.65 -14.03
N LYS A 81 -4.48 16.04 -13.77
CA LYS A 81 -5.21 15.64 -12.57
C LYS A 81 -6.42 14.79 -12.94
N LEU A 82 -6.61 13.71 -12.20
CA LEU A 82 -7.78 12.84 -12.29
C LEU A 82 -8.50 12.86 -10.95
N ARG A 83 -9.78 13.21 -10.93
CA ARG A 83 -10.59 13.12 -9.70
C ARG A 83 -10.82 11.66 -9.33
N ARG A 84 -10.83 11.36 -8.03
CA ARG A 84 -11.06 10.02 -7.50
C ARG A 84 -12.36 9.41 -8.05
N SER A 85 -13.46 10.14 -8.03
CA SER A 85 -14.75 9.75 -8.62
C SER A 85 -14.65 9.34 -10.10
N ASN A 86 -13.71 9.91 -10.84
CA ASN A 86 -13.50 9.68 -12.27
C ASN A 86 -12.46 8.60 -12.61
N LEU A 87 -11.94 7.86 -11.62
CA LEU A 87 -10.95 6.80 -11.84
C LEU A 87 -11.35 5.76 -12.88
N ALA A 88 -12.65 5.45 -13.00
CA ALA A 88 -13.16 4.50 -13.97
C ALA A 88 -12.94 4.95 -15.43
N ARG A 89 -12.70 6.25 -15.68
CA ARG A 89 -12.43 6.82 -17.00
C ARG A 89 -10.99 6.70 -17.44
N LEU A 90 -10.06 6.32 -16.55
CA LEU A 90 -8.64 6.15 -16.89
C LEU A 90 -8.40 5.32 -18.18
N PRO A 91 -9.12 4.20 -18.43
CA PRO A 91 -8.92 3.41 -19.65
C PRO A 91 -9.29 4.15 -20.94
N GLU A 92 -10.21 5.10 -20.86
CA GLU A 92 -10.69 5.95 -21.97
C GLU A 92 -9.73 7.10 -22.27
N MET A 93 -8.83 7.42 -21.33
CA MET A 93 -7.83 8.48 -21.51
C MET A 93 -6.68 7.94 -22.38
N GLU A 94 -6.71 8.31 -23.65
CA GLU A 94 -5.63 8.00 -24.60
C GLU A 94 -4.31 8.64 -24.16
N GLY A 95 -3.19 7.96 -24.45
CA GLY A 95 -1.84 8.43 -24.06
C GLY A 95 -1.46 8.18 -22.59
N ILE A 96 -2.43 8.12 -21.67
CA ILE A 96 -2.13 7.95 -20.24
C ILE A 96 -1.58 6.55 -19.94
N GLN A 97 -0.34 6.54 -19.46
CA GLN A 97 0.40 5.33 -19.05
C GLN A 97 0.62 5.27 -17.54
N PHE A 98 0.61 6.40 -16.83
CA PHE A 98 0.96 6.46 -15.41
C PHE A 98 -0.15 7.13 -14.62
N LEU A 99 -0.70 6.40 -13.64
CA LEU A 99 -1.58 6.93 -12.62
C LEU A 99 -0.81 6.98 -11.30
N ILE A 100 -0.69 8.17 -10.70
CA ILE A 100 -0.10 8.33 -9.36
C ILE A 100 -1.23 8.51 -8.36
N ALA A 101 -1.28 7.69 -7.31
CA ALA A 101 -2.35 7.77 -6.32
C ALA A 101 -1.88 7.39 -4.91
N PRO A 102 -2.48 7.98 -3.86
CA PRO A 102 -2.32 7.48 -2.50
C PRO A 102 -2.85 6.06 -2.37
N LEU A 103 -2.20 5.21 -1.56
CA LEU A 103 -2.64 3.82 -1.34
C LEU A 103 -4.13 3.73 -0.97
N GLN A 104 -4.57 4.58 -0.04
CA GLN A 104 -5.94 4.56 0.48
C GLN A 104 -7.00 4.99 -0.54
N ALA A 105 -6.60 5.72 -1.59
CA ALA A 105 -7.53 6.19 -2.60
C ALA A 105 -7.95 5.07 -3.58
N ILE A 106 -7.14 4.02 -3.69
CA ILE A 106 -7.33 2.89 -4.63
C ILE A 106 -8.05 1.68 -3.98
N GLU A 107 -8.39 1.77 -2.69
CA GLU A 107 -8.93 0.65 -1.92
C GLU A 107 -10.29 0.14 -2.42
N ARG A 108 -11.32 1.00 -2.55
CA ARG A 108 -12.70 0.59 -2.84
C ARG A 108 -13.41 1.59 -3.76
N GLY A 109 -14.27 1.06 -4.63
CA GLY A 109 -15.26 1.85 -5.40
C GLY A 109 -14.97 2.08 -6.88
N HIS A 110 -13.75 1.79 -7.37
CA HIS A 110 -13.38 2.12 -8.76
C HIS A 110 -13.12 0.87 -9.60
N ASN A 111 -13.76 0.80 -10.77
CA ASN A 111 -13.58 -0.25 -11.78
C ASN A 111 -12.71 0.29 -12.92
N ILE A 112 -11.40 0.15 -12.78
CA ILE A 112 -10.44 0.54 -13.81
C ILE A 112 -10.21 -0.65 -14.75
N LEU A 113 -11.14 -0.86 -15.68
CA LEU A 113 -11.22 -2.05 -16.52
C LEU A 113 -11.25 -1.70 -18.01
N VAL A 114 -10.70 -2.60 -18.84
CA VAL A 114 -10.97 -2.66 -20.29
C VAL A 114 -11.73 -3.95 -20.54
N GLY A 115 -13.02 -3.86 -20.87
CA GLY A 115 -13.90 -5.02 -20.87
C GLY A 115 -14.03 -5.59 -19.44
N GLN A 116 -13.59 -6.84 -19.25
CA GLN A 116 -13.59 -7.51 -17.95
C GLN A 116 -12.21 -7.58 -17.28
N GLU A 117 -11.17 -7.11 -17.97
CA GLU A 117 -9.79 -7.19 -17.48
C GLU A 117 -9.33 -5.87 -16.86
N ALA A 118 -8.44 -5.95 -15.88
CA ALA A 118 -7.81 -4.78 -15.30
C ALA A 118 -7.03 -3.96 -16.36
N ALA A 119 -7.30 -2.66 -16.43
CA ALA A 119 -6.63 -1.75 -17.37
C ALA A 119 -5.17 -1.42 -16.99
N ILE A 120 -4.77 -1.75 -15.76
CA ILE A 120 -3.44 -1.51 -15.21
C ILE A 120 -2.73 -2.86 -15.08
N GLY A 121 -1.51 -2.95 -15.62
CA GLY A 121 -0.71 -4.17 -15.63
C GLY A 121 0.34 -4.23 -14.52
N SER A 122 0.88 -3.08 -14.13
CA SER A 122 1.96 -3.01 -13.13
C SER A 122 1.66 -1.99 -12.03
N ILE A 123 2.17 -2.27 -10.83
CA ILE A 123 2.05 -1.39 -9.67
C ILE A 123 3.42 -1.19 -9.02
N TYR A 124 3.71 0.06 -8.65
CA TYR A 124 4.95 0.49 -8.02
C TYR A 124 4.63 1.14 -6.69
N PHE A 125 5.00 0.48 -5.58
CA PHE A 125 4.95 1.08 -4.25
C PHE A 125 6.19 1.95 -4.05
N LEU A 126 6.02 3.27 -4.21
CA LEU A 126 7.12 4.23 -4.12
C LEU A 126 7.54 4.53 -2.69
N THR A 127 6.65 4.29 -1.73
CA THR A 127 6.89 4.47 -0.31
C THR A 127 6.40 3.23 0.45
N ARG A 128 7.08 2.90 1.55
CA ARG A 128 6.54 1.94 2.52
C ARG A 128 5.36 2.60 3.26
N PRO A 129 4.13 2.05 3.23
CA PRO A 129 2.99 2.68 3.84
C PRO A 129 3.13 2.64 5.36
N MET A 130 3.12 3.82 5.97
CA MET A 130 3.18 4.03 7.41
C MET A 130 2.00 4.89 7.83
N PRO A 131 1.42 4.67 9.02
CA PRO A 131 0.45 5.59 9.57
C PRO A 131 1.07 6.98 9.71
N VAL A 132 0.25 8.02 9.51
CA VAL A 132 0.70 9.40 9.65
C VAL A 132 1.10 9.64 11.12
N PRO A 133 2.30 10.16 11.39
CA PRO A 133 2.72 10.47 12.76
C PRO A 133 1.71 11.41 13.44
N GLY A 134 1.29 11.04 14.64
CA GLY A 134 0.33 11.81 15.43
C GLY A 134 -1.13 11.68 14.98
N ASP A 135 -1.47 10.78 14.06
CA ASP A 135 -2.85 10.49 13.70
C ASP A 135 -3.61 9.83 14.87
N LEU A 136 -4.59 10.55 15.40
CA LEU A 136 -5.47 10.08 16.47
C LEU A 136 -6.25 8.82 16.08
N ASN A 137 -6.48 8.57 14.79
CA ASN A 137 -7.16 7.36 14.34
C ASN A 137 -6.36 6.10 14.69
N VAL A 138 -5.02 6.17 14.70
CA VAL A 138 -4.17 5.05 15.10
C VAL A 138 -4.40 4.71 16.58
N ALA A 139 -4.45 5.73 17.44
CA ALA A 139 -4.75 5.55 18.86
C ALA A 139 -6.15 4.95 19.07
N ILE A 140 -7.15 5.44 18.33
CA ILE A 140 -8.52 4.91 18.35
C ILE A 140 -8.55 3.44 17.91
N GLN A 141 -7.85 3.09 16.84
CA GLN A 141 -7.78 1.71 16.34
C GLN A 141 -7.11 0.78 17.35
N LYS A 142 -5.99 1.19 17.97
CA LYS A 142 -5.33 0.43 19.05
C LYS A 142 -6.28 0.19 20.21
N LEU A 143 -7.02 1.23 20.63
CA LEU A 143 -7.99 1.14 21.72
C LEU A 143 -9.15 0.18 21.38
N ASN A 144 -9.73 0.29 20.19
CA ASN A 144 -10.81 -0.58 19.73
C ASN A 144 -10.35 -2.05 19.65
N ALA A 145 -9.16 -2.29 19.10
CA ALA A 145 -8.59 -3.65 19.01
C ALA A 145 -8.37 -4.27 20.40
N TRP A 146 -7.91 -3.47 21.36
CA TRP A 146 -7.82 -3.92 22.75
C TRP A 146 -9.21 -4.21 23.35
N ALA A 147 -10.16 -3.28 23.20
CA ALA A 147 -11.50 -3.41 23.78
C ALA A 147 -12.22 -4.67 23.28
N MET A 148 -12.09 -5.00 21.99
CA MET A 148 -12.64 -6.22 21.40
C MET A 148 -12.06 -7.51 22.01
N ARG A 149 -10.78 -7.50 22.43
CA ARG A 149 -10.15 -8.64 23.11
C ARG A 149 -10.43 -8.69 24.61
N ALA A 150 -10.57 -7.52 25.23
CA ALA A 150 -10.73 -7.38 26.67
C ALA A 150 -12.18 -7.56 27.14
N ALA A 151 -13.17 -7.18 26.31
CA ALA A 151 -14.57 -7.29 26.67
C ALA A 151 -15.01 -8.75 26.94
N PRO A 152 -14.64 -9.76 26.11
CA PRO A 152 -14.99 -11.15 26.38
C PRO A 152 -14.32 -11.76 27.62
N THR A 153 -13.20 -11.20 28.07
CA THR A 153 -12.42 -11.70 29.22
C THR A 153 -12.80 -11.01 30.54
N CYS A 154 -13.83 -10.15 30.54
CA CYS A 154 -14.21 -9.37 31.71
C CYS A 154 -15.05 -10.24 32.66
N GLU A 155 -14.45 -10.63 33.80
CA GLU A 155 -15.09 -11.50 34.81
C GLU A 155 -15.67 -10.67 35.98
N VAL A 156 -16.51 -9.69 35.70
CA VAL A 156 -17.17 -8.87 36.74
C VAL A 156 -18.64 -9.22 36.88
N ALA A 157 -19.19 -9.03 38.09
CA ALA A 157 -20.51 -9.55 38.45
C ALA A 157 -21.66 -8.83 37.73
N THR A 158 -21.48 -7.57 37.34
CA THR A 158 -22.52 -6.77 36.69
C THR A 158 -22.03 -6.03 35.45
N ILE A 159 -22.95 -5.74 34.52
CA ILE A 159 -22.69 -4.91 33.34
C ILE A 159 -22.20 -3.50 33.74
N GLY A 160 -22.72 -2.96 34.85
CA GLY A 160 -22.31 -1.66 35.37
C GLY A 160 -20.83 -1.64 35.77
N GLU A 161 -20.38 -2.66 36.52
CA GLU A 161 -18.98 -2.85 36.90
C GLU A 161 -18.09 -3.10 35.68
N ALA A 162 -18.59 -3.86 34.68
CA ALA A 162 -17.87 -4.07 33.43
C ALA A 162 -17.63 -2.75 32.69
N GLY A 163 -18.64 -1.89 32.64
CA GLY A 163 -18.53 -0.56 32.05
C GLY A 163 -17.54 0.34 32.79
N VAL A 164 -17.50 0.30 34.12
CA VAL A 164 -16.54 1.07 34.92
C VAL A 164 -15.11 0.58 34.69
N TRP A 165 -14.91 -0.73 34.75
CA TRP A 165 -13.61 -1.36 34.51
C TRP A 165 -13.09 -1.05 33.10
N LEU A 166 -13.93 -1.27 32.08
CA LEU A 166 -13.54 -1.04 30.68
C LEU A 166 -13.17 0.42 30.45
N ARG A 167 -13.92 1.38 31.02
CA ARG A 167 -13.58 2.82 30.93
C ARG A 167 -12.26 3.15 31.63
N SER A 168 -12.01 2.59 32.82
CA SER A 168 -10.76 2.82 33.56
C SER A 168 -9.55 2.30 32.78
N GLU A 169 -9.66 1.09 32.22
CA GLU A 169 -8.60 0.48 31.44
C GLU A 169 -8.42 1.14 30.05
N ALA A 170 -9.51 1.63 29.46
CA ALA A 170 -9.49 2.40 28.22
C ALA A 170 -8.76 3.73 28.40
N ASP A 171 -9.01 4.46 29.50
CA ASP A 171 -8.36 5.74 29.77
C ASP A 171 -6.84 5.61 29.93
N LYS A 172 -6.38 4.57 30.63
CA LYS A 172 -4.94 4.25 30.74
C LYS A 172 -4.31 4.04 29.37
N ARG A 173 -4.94 3.20 28.54
CA ARG A 173 -4.46 2.88 27.19
C ARG A 173 -4.53 4.07 26.23
N TRP A 174 -5.56 4.90 26.36
CA TRP A 174 -5.65 6.14 25.61
C TRP A 174 -4.48 7.06 25.91
N ARG A 175 -4.12 7.20 27.19
CA ARG A 175 -2.95 7.98 27.58
C ARG A 175 -1.67 7.41 26.98
N ASP A 176 -1.48 6.09 26.99
CA ASP A 176 -0.27 5.47 26.42
C ASP A 176 -0.22 5.55 24.89
N ALA A 177 -1.37 5.40 24.22
CA ALA A 177 -1.47 5.41 22.75
C ALA A 177 -1.61 6.81 22.14
N SER A 178 -1.79 7.85 22.96
CA SER A 178 -1.94 9.22 22.49
C SER A 178 -0.67 9.70 21.78
N PRO A 179 -0.78 10.49 20.70
CA PRO A 179 0.35 11.10 20.00
C PRO A 179 1.39 11.77 20.90
N ALA A 180 0.96 12.31 22.04
CA ALA A 180 1.85 12.97 23.00
C ALA A 180 2.79 11.98 23.74
N ASN A 181 2.40 10.71 23.82
CA ASN A 181 3.12 9.64 24.51
C ASN A 181 3.62 8.52 23.60
N ASP A 182 3.23 8.53 22.31
CA ASP A 182 3.72 7.59 21.31
C ASP A 182 5.19 7.91 20.97
N ARG A 183 6.09 7.29 21.74
CA ARG A 183 7.55 7.45 21.65
C ARG A 183 8.18 6.63 20.53
N LYS A 184 7.42 5.77 19.84
CA LYS A 184 7.94 4.88 18.81
C LYS A 184 7.72 5.52 17.44
N GLY A 185 8.76 6.18 16.94
CA GLY A 185 8.69 6.94 15.68
C GLY A 185 8.90 6.08 14.43
N THR A 186 9.53 4.90 14.56
CA THR A 186 9.92 4.08 13.42
C THR A 186 9.40 2.65 13.50
N TYR A 187 9.21 2.03 12.32
CA TYR A 187 8.77 0.64 12.19
C TYR A 187 9.59 -0.37 13.01
N ARG A 188 10.91 -0.14 13.10
CA ARG A 188 11.85 -1.03 13.79
C ARG A 188 11.70 -0.98 15.32
N GLU A 189 11.24 0.13 15.85
CA GLU A 189 11.07 0.36 17.30
C GLU A 189 9.73 -0.20 17.83
N LEU A 190 8.83 -0.61 16.93
CA LEU A 190 7.59 -1.28 17.29
C LEU A 190 7.89 -2.59 18.02
N ASP A 191 7.13 -2.88 19.07
CA ASP A 191 7.17 -4.22 19.65
C ASP A 191 6.43 -5.23 18.75
N ASP A 192 6.53 -6.51 19.06
CA ASP A 192 5.99 -7.57 18.19
C ASP A 192 4.46 -7.49 18.01
N ALA A 193 3.73 -7.06 19.04
CA ALA A 193 2.28 -6.94 18.98
C ALA A 193 1.86 -5.74 18.12
N GLU A 194 2.50 -4.59 18.31
CA GLU A 194 2.27 -3.40 17.50
C GLU A 194 2.69 -3.62 16.04
N ARG A 195 3.84 -4.25 15.82
CA ARG A 195 4.34 -4.58 14.48
C ARG A 195 3.39 -5.52 13.77
N SER A 196 2.90 -6.56 14.43
CA SER A 196 1.92 -7.49 13.87
C SER A 196 0.61 -6.78 13.48
N GLY A 197 0.08 -5.91 14.35
CA GLY A 197 -1.13 -5.13 14.05
C GLY A 197 -0.95 -4.19 12.85
N LEU A 198 0.19 -3.48 12.80
CA LEU A 198 0.54 -2.63 11.68
C LEU A 198 0.68 -3.45 10.39
N LEU A 199 1.42 -4.56 10.44
CA LEU A 199 1.65 -5.43 9.30
C LEU A 199 0.34 -5.97 8.73
N TRP A 200 -0.59 -6.48 9.56
CA TRP A 200 -1.91 -6.92 9.08
C TRP A 200 -2.68 -5.80 8.38
N THR A 201 -2.65 -4.60 8.96
CA THR A 201 -3.33 -3.44 8.38
C THR A 201 -2.75 -3.11 7.01
N GLN A 202 -1.42 -2.97 6.92
CA GLN A 202 -0.76 -2.62 5.66
C GLN A 202 -0.86 -3.74 4.61
N LEU A 203 -0.77 -5.00 5.03
CA LEU A 203 -0.94 -6.16 4.15
C LEU A 203 -2.28 -6.12 3.44
N VAL A 204 -3.37 -5.88 4.19
CA VAL A 204 -4.72 -5.81 3.61
C VAL A 204 -4.82 -4.68 2.61
N LEU A 205 -4.26 -3.50 2.90
CA LEU A 205 -4.29 -2.36 1.98
C LEU A 205 -3.49 -2.63 0.70
N VAL A 206 -2.28 -3.14 0.83
CA VAL A 206 -1.42 -3.54 -0.29
C VAL A 206 -2.11 -4.60 -1.13
N TRP A 207 -2.68 -5.63 -0.52
CA TRP A 207 -3.35 -6.71 -1.23
C TRP A 207 -4.63 -6.24 -1.93
N GLN A 208 -5.45 -5.41 -1.29
CA GLN A 208 -6.62 -4.82 -1.93
C GLN A 208 -6.23 -3.99 -3.16
N CYS A 209 -5.14 -3.23 -3.07
CA CYS A 209 -4.62 -2.44 -4.19
C CYS A 209 -4.15 -3.35 -5.34
N ILE A 210 -3.33 -4.38 -5.05
CA ILE A 210 -2.88 -5.38 -6.04
C ILE A 210 -4.07 -6.10 -6.67
N GLY A 211 -5.08 -6.46 -5.87
CA GLY A 211 -6.31 -7.12 -6.35
C GLY A 211 -7.07 -6.32 -7.41
N ARG A 212 -6.90 -5.00 -7.49
CA ARG A 212 -7.46 -4.17 -8.57
C ARG A 212 -6.85 -4.50 -9.93
N LEU A 213 -5.61 -4.96 -9.96
CA LEU A 213 -4.87 -5.33 -11.17
C LEU A 213 -5.10 -6.79 -11.58
N LEU A 214 -5.69 -7.62 -10.71
CA LEU A 214 -5.95 -9.05 -10.95
C LEU A 214 -7.33 -9.33 -11.56
N ARG A 215 -8.15 -8.29 -11.76
CA ARG A 215 -9.53 -8.44 -12.25
C ARG A 215 -9.56 -8.98 -13.68
N GLY A 216 -10.46 -9.93 -13.92
CA GLY A 216 -10.52 -10.68 -15.18
C GLY A 216 -9.57 -11.89 -15.23
N GLY A 217 -8.92 -12.24 -14.11
CA GLY A 217 -8.02 -13.41 -14.04
C GLY A 217 -6.66 -13.18 -14.69
N VAL A 218 -6.27 -11.92 -14.85
CA VAL A 218 -5.01 -11.53 -15.50
C VAL A 218 -3.91 -11.29 -14.48
N PRO A 219 -2.62 -11.50 -14.83
CA PRO A 219 -1.52 -11.31 -13.89
C PRO A 219 -1.30 -9.82 -13.58
N ALA A 220 -0.74 -9.53 -12.40
CA ALA A 220 -0.25 -8.21 -12.01
C ALA A 220 1.25 -8.28 -11.72
N ARG A 221 1.99 -7.25 -12.12
CA ARG A 221 3.43 -7.13 -11.82
C ARG A 221 3.63 -6.08 -10.74
N VAL A 222 4.29 -6.47 -9.65
CA VAL A 222 4.37 -5.68 -8.41
C VAL A 222 5.82 -5.32 -8.12
N HIS A 223 6.07 -4.03 -7.88
CA HIS A 223 7.40 -3.50 -7.60
C HIS A 223 7.40 -2.73 -6.28
N PHE A 224 8.28 -3.12 -5.36
CA PHE A 224 8.55 -2.38 -4.13
C PHE A 224 9.81 -1.55 -4.34
N VAL A 225 9.66 -0.24 -4.50
CA VAL A 225 10.75 0.66 -4.95
C VAL A 225 11.51 1.27 -3.78
N ASP A 226 10.86 1.41 -2.63
CA ASP A 226 11.47 1.95 -1.42
C ASP A 226 12.31 0.89 -0.71
N ALA A 227 13.58 1.19 -0.47
CA ALA A 227 14.50 0.31 0.24
C ALA A 227 14.01 -0.06 1.66
N LYS A 228 13.14 0.78 2.26
CA LYS A 228 12.49 0.50 3.55
C LYS A 228 11.57 -0.72 3.54
N TRP A 229 11.13 -1.21 2.40
CA TRP A 229 10.37 -2.46 2.33
C TRP A 229 11.18 -3.68 2.79
N ALA A 230 12.49 -3.67 2.52
CA ALA A 230 13.43 -4.74 2.84
C ALA A 230 14.85 -4.16 3.01
N GLU A 231 15.15 -3.60 4.18
CA GLU A 231 16.36 -2.78 4.40
C GLU A 231 17.66 -3.58 4.22
N VAL A 232 17.67 -4.86 4.58
CA VAL A 232 18.84 -5.73 4.41
C VAL A 232 19.10 -6.05 2.94
N ARG A 233 18.07 -6.53 2.22
CA ARG A 233 18.19 -6.91 0.79
C ARG A 233 18.57 -5.76 -0.12
N THR A 234 18.09 -4.57 0.21
CA THR A 234 18.38 -3.36 -0.55
C THR A 234 19.76 -2.76 -0.23
N GLY A 235 20.51 -3.38 0.69
CA GLY A 235 21.85 -2.96 1.07
C GLY A 235 21.90 -1.76 2.02
N LEU A 236 20.77 -1.34 2.60
CA LEU A 236 20.77 -0.30 3.64
C LEU A 236 21.41 -0.80 4.95
N MET A 237 21.36 -2.11 5.20
CA MET A 237 21.93 -2.74 6.39
C MET A 237 22.82 -3.95 6.02
N PRO A 238 23.97 -3.72 5.38
CA PRO A 238 24.84 -4.80 4.92
C PRO A 238 25.38 -5.60 6.12
N GLY A 239 25.44 -6.93 5.97
CA GLY A 239 26.00 -7.83 7.00
C GLY A 239 25.06 -8.10 8.19
N THR A 240 23.79 -7.72 8.10
CA THR A 240 22.77 -8.06 9.11
C THR A 240 21.82 -9.13 8.60
N GLU A 241 21.25 -9.93 9.50
CA GLU A 241 20.21 -10.89 9.16
C GLU A 241 18.88 -10.15 8.90
N GLU A 242 18.19 -10.54 7.82
CA GLU A 242 16.89 -9.97 7.51
C GLU A 242 15.82 -10.55 8.44
N THR A 243 15.23 -9.68 9.25
CA THR A 243 14.10 -10.01 10.13
C THR A 243 12.90 -9.15 9.77
N GLU A 244 11.74 -9.50 10.32
CA GLU A 244 10.53 -8.68 10.22
C GLU A 244 10.70 -7.25 10.75
N ALA A 245 11.65 -6.99 11.64
CA ALA A 245 11.90 -5.64 12.14
C ALA A 245 12.65 -4.77 11.11
N SER A 246 13.40 -5.39 10.21
CA SER A 246 14.12 -4.75 9.10
C SER A 246 13.39 -4.82 7.75
N SER A 247 12.38 -5.69 7.63
CA SER A 247 11.71 -5.99 6.35
C SER A 247 10.22 -6.21 6.54
N MET A 248 9.42 -5.29 6.03
CA MET A 248 7.96 -5.39 6.03
C MET A 248 7.50 -6.57 5.16
N LEU A 249 8.24 -6.88 4.10
CA LEU A 249 7.96 -8.03 3.22
C LEU A 249 8.15 -9.36 3.96
N VAL A 250 9.23 -9.51 4.74
CA VAL A 250 9.40 -10.68 5.62
C VAL A 250 8.29 -10.74 6.67
N GLY A 251 7.90 -9.59 7.24
CA GLY A 251 6.76 -9.49 8.15
C GLY A 251 5.45 -10.00 7.54
N PHE A 252 5.13 -9.60 6.31
CA PHE A 252 3.97 -10.09 5.57
C PHE A 252 4.03 -11.60 5.33
N ALA A 253 5.17 -12.13 4.87
CA ALA A 253 5.33 -13.55 4.62
C ALA A 253 5.10 -14.38 5.90
N ARG A 254 5.68 -13.93 7.03
CA ARG A 254 5.47 -14.57 8.32
C ARG A 254 4.00 -14.56 8.73
N LEU A 255 3.33 -13.42 8.65
CA LEU A 255 1.91 -13.32 9.03
C LEU A 255 1.02 -14.25 8.20
N LEU A 256 1.23 -14.29 6.88
CA LEU A 256 0.46 -15.14 5.98
C LEU A 256 0.71 -16.62 6.27
N ARG A 257 1.97 -17.04 6.47
CA ARG A 257 2.30 -18.42 6.86
C ARG A 257 1.64 -18.82 8.17
N THR A 258 1.67 -17.95 9.17
CA THR A 258 0.99 -18.21 10.45
C THR A 258 -0.52 -18.35 10.25
N ALA A 259 -1.15 -17.47 9.48
CA ALA A 259 -2.60 -17.54 9.22
C ALA A 259 -3.01 -18.79 8.41
N MET A 260 -2.17 -19.24 7.49
CA MET A 260 -2.41 -20.46 6.71
C MET A 260 -2.13 -21.75 7.49
N ALA A 261 -1.37 -21.65 8.58
CA ALA A 261 -1.09 -22.74 9.51
C ALA A 261 -1.97 -22.69 10.77
N ASP A 262 -3.11 -21.97 10.72
CA ASP A 262 -4.02 -21.85 11.86
C ASP A 262 -4.51 -23.26 12.30
N PRO A 263 -4.50 -23.57 13.60
CA PRO A 263 -5.00 -24.85 14.10
C PRO A 263 -6.47 -25.13 13.78
N ASP A 264 -7.29 -24.09 13.58
CA ASP A 264 -8.66 -24.22 13.09
C ASP A 264 -8.64 -24.35 11.55
N PRO A 265 -9.03 -25.53 10.99
CA PRO A 265 -9.03 -25.75 9.55
C PRO A 265 -9.91 -24.76 8.78
N ALA A 266 -10.97 -24.23 9.40
CA ALA A 266 -11.82 -23.24 8.76
C ALA A 266 -11.09 -21.91 8.59
N GLN A 267 -10.34 -21.46 9.60
CA GLN A 267 -9.55 -20.22 9.53
C GLN A 267 -8.40 -20.36 8.52
N ALA A 268 -7.68 -21.49 8.56
CA ALA A 268 -6.61 -21.78 7.61
C ALA A 268 -7.12 -21.79 6.17
N ALA A 269 -8.30 -22.41 5.92
CA ALA A 269 -8.91 -22.42 4.60
C ALA A 269 -9.31 -21.02 4.10
N VAL A 270 -9.83 -20.16 4.99
CA VAL A 270 -10.15 -18.76 4.67
C VAL A 270 -8.88 -17.98 4.33
N ALA A 271 -7.81 -18.12 5.12
CA ALA A 271 -6.54 -17.46 4.86
C ALA A 271 -5.94 -17.91 3.52
N GLN A 272 -5.98 -19.22 3.23
CA GLN A 272 -5.53 -19.78 1.96
C GLN A 272 -6.33 -19.24 0.77
N ALA A 273 -7.66 -19.19 0.88
CA ALA A 273 -8.53 -18.71 -0.19
C ALA A 273 -8.33 -17.22 -0.49
N LEU A 274 -8.10 -16.41 0.54
CA LEU A 274 -7.97 -14.95 0.41
C LEU A 274 -6.56 -14.50 0.02
N TYR A 275 -5.52 -15.17 0.51
CA TYR A 275 -4.13 -14.69 0.44
C TYR A 275 -3.14 -15.71 -0.12
N GLY A 276 -3.56 -16.93 -0.46
CA GLY A 276 -2.67 -18.01 -0.91
C GLY A 276 -1.78 -17.62 -2.08
N SER A 277 -2.36 -16.99 -3.10
CA SER A 277 -1.60 -16.52 -4.28
C SER A 277 -0.62 -15.40 -3.92
N PHE A 278 -0.97 -14.53 -2.98
CA PHE A 278 -0.08 -13.46 -2.52
C PHE A 278 1.10 -14.02 -1.71
N ALA A 279 0.84 -14.98 -0.82
CA ALA A 279 1.89 -15.63 -0.04
C ALA A 279 2.93 -16.32 -0.95
N GLN A 280 2.46 -17.08 -1.95
CA GLN A 280 3.36 -17.74 -2.91
C GLN A 280 4.20 -16.72 -3.70
N ALA A 281 3.58 -15.64 -4.18
CA ALA A 281 4.30 -14.60 -4.91
C ALA A 281 5.35 -13.89 -4.02
N LEU A 282 5.03 -13.71 -2.74
CA LEU A 282 5.92 -13.08 -1.77
C LEU A 282 7.09 -14.00 -1.40
N ASP A 283 6.85 -15.30 -1.25
CA ASP A 283 7.91 -16.29 -1.02
C ASP A 283 8.91 -16.30 -2.19
N LEU A 284 8.43 -16.34 -3.43
CA LEU A 284 9.28 -16.26 -4.63
C LEU A 284 10.10 -14.97 -4.68
N LEU A 285 9.51 -13.82 -4.29
CA LEU A 285 10.20 -12.54 -4.22
C LEU A 285 11.31 -12.54 -3.14
N LEU A 286 11.11 -13.25 -2.03
CA LEU A 286 12.10 -13.36 -0.96
C LEU A 286 13.16 -14.43 -1.24
N GLU A 287 12.95 -15.30 -2.22
CA GLU A 287 13.96 -16.28 -2.67
C GLU A 287 14.86 -15.73 -3.79
N SER A 288 14.40 -14.72 -4.54
CA SER A 288 15.18 -14.01 -5.56
C SER A 288 16.21 -13.03 -4.99
#